data_AF-A0A7C2QPH5-F1
#
_entry.id   AF-A0A7C2QPH5-F1
#
_cell.length_a   1.000
_cell.length_b   1.000
_cell.length_c   1.000
_cell.angle_alpha   90.00
_cell.angle_beta   90.00
_cell.angle_gamma   90.00
#
_symmetry.space_group_name_H-M   'P 1'
#
loop_
_entity.id
_entity.type
_entity.pdbx_description
1 polymer ?
#
loop_
_entity_poly.entity_id
_entity_poly.type
_entity_poly.pdbx_seq_one_letter_code
_entity_poly.pdbx_strand_id
1 'polypeptide(L)'
;MRTSAGQRDLVTVRDVEPASVSKRAAAGRQALIARLVADRSGSVAMLFGLMLIPLAAVVGLAIDFGRAYTVNSHTQAALDAAALAAGRVAQVEKVNTLTKAEAAANAYFDQAKPTNVVASTMTFTPSSDNTEFTVTATSWVKTPFLGVLHALFKNAGPSGAPAGCQSNRFSCVTLTTTATAALKVGGGGGSNVEVALMLDVTGSMCDPCTKITDLKAAAKDLIDIVVWDDQSEHTSKVALAPFAEAVNVGTTLAPLVRGVPIVNTSSTAESFTTTSVLNDPTKQPTKQWIKYSKASGRGTKTWVVSSKCVTERVGPQAFTDAPPTVAFVGKGYFGTNATTSCGVANHSDPEVNLIVPLTNDKTLLKSRIDKLATGGSTAGHLGTAWAWYLLSPSWGYLFPPGSQPAPYADLSVLGAGNMPKLRKIAVLMTDGEYNINYCKGVEALNSNQTPDIKCNSENGKSLAQATSLCTAIKNAKIEVFTVGFQVNSTARDFLKNCATDASHYYDATTGDALKAAFRDIALKISSLRLTH
;
A
#
# COMPACT_ATOMS: atom_id res chain seq x y z
N MET A 1 104.07 21.20 -16.15
CA MET A 1 105.50 21.24 -15.76
C MET A 1 106.13 19.92 -16.18
N ARG A 2 107.19 20.00 -17.00
CA ARG A 2 108.24 19.00 -17.28
C ARG A 2 107.83 17.65 -17.91
N THR A 3 108.02 17.47 -19.22
CA THR A 3 109.24 16.96 -19.91
C THR A 3 109.57 15.52 -19.49
N SER A 4 109.62 14.50 -20.34
CA SER A 4 110.64 14.26 -21.38
C SER A 4 110.26 12.91 -22.05
N ALA A 5 110.04 12.75 -23.36
CA ALA A 5 110.98 12.79 -24.49
C ALA A 5 112.23 11.90 -24.30
N GLY A 6 112.42 10.93 -25.20
CA GLY A 6 113.59 10.03 -25.26
C GLY A 6 113.23 8.70 -25.93
N GLN A 7 113.01 8.61 -27.25
CA GLN A 7 113.96 8.67 -28.37
C GLN A 7 114.42 7.28 -28.84
N ARG A 8 113.96 6.96 -30.07
CA ARG A 8 114.56 6.19 -31.17
C ARG A 8 115.15 4.80 -30.88
N ASP A 9 114.73 3.79 -31.64
CA ASP A 9 115.52 3.40 -32.82
C ASP A 9 114.75 2.52 -33.81
N LEU A 10 115.03 2.79 -35.09
CA LEU A 10 114.55 2.11 -36.29
C LEU A 10 115.42 0.90 -36.58
N VAL A 11 114.82 -0.29 -36.78
CA VAL A 11 115.48 -1.39 -37.52
C VAL A 11 114.46 -2.20 -38.34
N THR A 12 114.56 -1.98 -39.65
CA THR A 12 114.39 -2.88 -40.82
C THR A 12 113.20 -3.83 -40.97
N VAL A 13 112.39 -3.48 -41.97
CA VAL A 13 111.73 -4.26 -43.04
C VAL A 13 111.95 -5.78 -43.05
N ARG A 14 110.85 -6.53 -42.94
CA ARG A 14 110.60 -7.81 -43.63
C ARG A 14 109.12 -7.93 -44.00
N ASP A 15 108.87 -8.28 -45.26
CA ASP A 15 107.56 -8.48 -45.89
C ASP A 15 106.77 -9.63 -45.28
N VAL A 16 105.44 -9.48 -45.08
CA VAL A 16 104.37 -10.47 -45.33
C VAL A 16 103.01 -9.73 -45.45
N GLU A 17 102.23 -10.16 -46.44
CA GLU A 17 100.97 -9.63 -47.00
C GLU A 17 99.68 -9.89 -46.12
N PRO A 18 98.44 -9.58 -46.56
CA PRO A 18 97.50 -8.68 -45.89
C PRO A 18 96.38 -9.39 -45.10
N ALA A 19 96.00 -8.87 -43.93
CA ALA A 19 94.82 -9.37 -43.19
C ALA A 19 93.62 -8.42 -43.36
N SER A 20 92.67 -8.85 -44.18
CA SER A 20 91.36 -8.25 -44.37
C SER A 20 90.37 -8.65 -43.25
N VAL A 21 89.58 -7.65 -42.83
CA VAL A 21 88.18 -7.68 -42.36
C VAL A 21 87.67 -8.93 -41.62
N SER A 22 87.24 -8.80 -40.35
CA SER A 22 86.28 -9.75 -39.78
C SER A 22 85.49 -9.27 -38.54
N LYS A 23 84.24 -8.87 -38.81
CA LYS A 23 83.02 -9.41 -38.15
C LYS A 23 83.10 -9.73 -36.65
N ARG A 24 83.10 -8.73 -35.75
CA ARG A 24 82.87 -8.97 -34.30
C ARG A 24 81.53 -8.49 -33.73
N ALA A 25 80.75 -7.70 -34.46
CA ALA A 25 79.44 -7.22 -33.96
C ALA A 25 78.26 -8.18 -34.24
N ALA A 26 78.40 -9.13 -35.16
CA ALA A 26 77.31 -10.06 -35.54
C ALA A 26 77.21 -11.31 -34.65
N ALA A 27 78.30 -11.72 -33.99
CA ALA A 27 78.37 -12.98 -33.25
C ALA A 27 77.59 -12.97 -31.91
N GLY A 28 77.45 -11.81 -31.25
CA GLY A 28 76.69 -11.71 -30.00
C GLY A 28 75.17 -11.82 -30.19
N ARG A 29 74.62 -11.26 -31.27
CA ARG A 29 73.20 -11.40 -31.62
C ARG A 29 72.87 -12.80 -32.15
N GLN A 30 73.75 -13.42 -32.93
CA GLN A 30 73.56 -14.79 -33.40
C GLN A 30 73.66 -15.81 -32.28
N ALA A 31 74.56 -15.62 -31.30
CA ALA A 31 74.67 -16.50 -30.13
C ALA A 31 73.47 -16.38 -29.16
N LEU A 32 72.86 -15.20 -29.03
CA LEU A 32 71.66 -15.00 -28.20
C LEU A 32 70.41 -15.63 -28.86
N ILE A 33 70.28 -15.50 -30.18
CA ILE A 33 69.19 -16.13 -30.95
C ILE A 33 69.37 -17.65 -31.01
N ALA A 34 70.60 -18.15 -31.17
CA ALA A 34 70.89 -19.58 -31.12
C ALA A 34 70.64 -20.17 -29.72
N ARG A 35 70.92 -19.43 -28.65
CA ARG A 35 70.53 -19.81 -27.28
C ARG A 35 69.02 -19.81 -27.06
N LEU A 36 68.29 -18.86 -27.65
CA LEU A 36 66.81 -18.82 -27.61
C LEU A 36 66.17 -19.98 -28.40
N VAL A 37 66.77 -20.41 -29.50
CA VAL A 37 66.29 -21.54 -30.32
C VAL A 37 66.64 -22.90 -29.69
N ALA A 38 67.73 -22.99 -28.94
CA ALA A 38 68.14 -24.21 -28.23
C ALA A 38 67.44 -24.39 -26.87
N ASP A 39 66.70 -23.39 -26.39
CA ASP A 39 66.05 -23.42 -25.08
C ASP A 39 64.73 -24.21 -25.11
N ARG A 40 64.75 -25.44 -24.57
CA ARG A 40 63.57 -26.31 -24.46
C ARG A 40 62.62 -25.92 -23.31
N SER A 41 62.93 -24.87 -22.55
CA SER A 41 62.04 -24.34 -21.51
C SER A 41 60.82 -23.57 -22.07
N GLY A 42 60.79 -23.29 -23.37
CA GLY A 42 59.68 -22.60 -24.06
C GLY A 42 58.39 -23.42 -24.28
N SER A 43 58.38 -24.71 -23.93
CA SER A 43 57.17 -25.55 -24.00
C SER A 43 56.05 -25.01 -23.10
N VAL A 44 56.40 -24.46 -21.93
CA VAL A 44 55.46 -23.79 -21.03
C VAL A 44 54.93 -22.49 -21.64
N ALA A 45 55.77 -21.71 -22.33
CA ALA A 45 55.33 -20.48 -23.00
C ALA A 45 54.39 -20.76 -24.18
N MET A 46 54.63 -21.83 -24.93
CA MET A 46 53.75 -22.27 -26.03
C MET A 46 52.41 -22.79 -25.51
N LEU A 47 52.41 -23.60 -24.45
CA LEU A 47 51.17 -24.08 -23.80
C LEU A 47 50.40 -22.92 -23.15
N PHE A 48 51.11 -21.98 -22.50
CA PHE A 48 50.52 -20.78 -21.92
C PHE A 48 49.89 -19.90 -23.01
N GLY A 49 50.58 -19.65 -24.12
CA GLY A 49 50.05 -18.88 -25.24
C GLY A 49 48.82 -19.52 -25.86
N LEU A 50 48.80 -20.84 -26.01
CA LEU A 50 47.65 -21.58 -26.53
C LEU A 50 46.47 -21.65 -25.53
N MET A 51 46.73 -21.73 -24.22
CA MET A 51 45.68 -21.69 -23.19
C MET A 51 45.15 -20.28 -22.92
N LEU A 52 45.92 -19.23 -23.20
CA LEU A 52 45.50 -17.85 -22.99
C LEU A 52 44.29 -17.48 -23.88
N ILE A 53 44.20 -18.05 -25.08
CA ILE A 53 43.09 -17.85 -26.02
C ILE A 53 41.75 -18.38 -25.46
N PRO A 54 41.59 -19.67 -25.11
CA PRO A 54 40.34 -20.17 -24.53
C PRO A 54 40.04 -19.55 -23.18
N LEU A 55 41.05 -19.23 -22.36
CA LEU A 55 40.84 -18.56 -21.06
C LEU A 55 40.27 -17.13 -21.25
N ALA A 56 40.86 -16.35 -22.17
CA ALA A 56 40.36 -15.02 -22.52
C ALA A 56 38.96 -15.08 -23.13
N ALA A 57 38.65 -16.10 -23.94
CA ALA A 57 37.31 -16.30 -24.49
C ALA A 57 36.27 -16.58 -23.40
N VAL A 58 36.58 -17.43 -22.41
CA VAL A 58 35.67 -17.72 -21.28
C VAL A 58 35.42 -16.46 -20.43
N VAL A 59 36.48 -15.69 -20.13
CA VAL A 59 36.35 -14.44 -19.38
C VAL A 59 35.53 -13.41 -20.17
N GLY A 60 35.77 -13.28 -21.48
CA GLY A 60 35.02 -12.38 -22.34
C GLY A 60 33.52 -12.73 -22.42
N LEU A 61 33.20 -14.03 -22.52
CA LEU A 61 31.82 -14.52 -22.49
C LEU A 61 31.14 -14.24 -21.14
N ALA A 62 31.86 -14.40 -20.02
CA ALA A 62 31.33 -14.10 -18.70
C ALA A 62 31.00 -12.61 -18.53
N ILE A 63 31.83 -11.72 -19.07
CA ILE A 63 31.57 -10.26 -19.04
C ILE A 63 30.36 -9.90 -19.89
N ASP A 64 30.27 -10.43 -21.12
CA ASP A 64 29.12 -10.17 -22.01
C ASP A 64 27.81 -10.71 -21.40
N PHE A 65 27.86 -11.88 -20.76
CA PHE A 65 26.72 -12.45 -20.03
C PHE A 65 26.32 -11.60 -18.82
N GLY A 66 27.29 -11.14 -18.01
CA GLY A 66 27.01 -10.26 -16.88
C GLY A 66 26.31 -8.96 -17.30
N ARG A 67 26.78 -8.35 -18.39
CA ARG A 67 26.14 -7.15 -18.96
C ARG A 67 24.72 -7.42 -19.45
N ALA A 68 24.51 -8.52 -20.16
CA ALA A 68 23.18 -8.94 -20.61
C ALA A 68 22.24 -9.17 -19.42
N TYR A 69 22.73 -9.82 -18.36
CA TYR A 69 21.95 -10.09 -17.15
C TYR A 69 21.53 -8.81 -16.43
N THR A 70 22.44 -7.85 -16.23
CA THR A 70 22.10 -6.56 -15.59
C THR A 70 21.07 -5.78 -16.39
N VAL A 71 21.19 -5.77 -17.73
CA VAL A 71 20.17 -5.16 -18.59
C VAL A 71 18.84 -5.87 -18.42
N ASN A 72 18.82 -7.20 -18.41
CA ASN A 72 17.59 -7.97 -18.24
C ASN A 72 16.86 -7.62 -16.94
N SER A 73 17.58 -7.58 -15.80
CA SER A 73 16.97 -7.22 -14.51
C SER A 73 16.44 -5.78 -14.48
N HIS A 74 17.13 -4.84 -15.12
CA HIS A 74 16.70 -3.44 -15.17
C HIS A 74 15.51 -3.25 -16.12
N THR A 75 15.49 -3.95 -17.26
CA THR A 75 14.38 -3.94 -18.20
C THR A 75 13.13 -4.56 -17.57
N GLN A 76 13.26 -5.62 -16.77
CA GLN A 76 12.14 -6.19 -16.01
C GLN A 76 11.54 -5.17 -15.04
N ALA A 77 12.36 -4.50 -14.22
CA ALA A 77 11.88 -3.48 -13.30
C ALA A 77 11.18 -2.30 -14.02
N ALA A 78 11.71 -1.88 -15.19
CA ALA A 78 11.10 -0.85 -16.01
C ALA A 78 9.76 -1.29 -16.62
N LEU A 79 9.67 -2.56 -17.06
CA LEU A 79 8.44 -3.16 -17.56
C LEU A 79 7.36 -3.25 -16.49
N ASP A 80 7.70 -3.62 -15.26
CA ASP A 80 6.74 -3.70 -14.16
C ASP A 80 6.12 -2.34 -13.84
N ALA A 81 6.96 -1.29 -13.82
CA ALA A 81 6.50 0.07 -13.65
C ALA A 81 5.57 0.51 -14.80
N ALA A 82 5.91 0.15 -16.04
CA ALA A 82 5.10 0.45 -17.22
C ALA A 82 3.76 -0.29 -17.22
N ALA A 83 3.77 -1.59 -16.90
CA ALA A 83 2.59 -2.44 -16.80
C ALA A 83 1.63 -1.96 -15.70
N LEU A 84 2.18 -1.58 -14.54
CA LEU A 84 1.41 -1.01 -13.44
C LEU A 84 0.78 0.35 -13.81
N ALA A 85 1.55 1.22 -14.48
CA ALA A 85 1.06 2.51 -14.95
C ALA A 85 -0.08 2.37 -15.98
N ALA A 86 0.08 1.46 -16.95
CA ALA A 86 -1.00 1.11 -17.89
C ALA A 86 -2.23 0.60 -17.16
N GLY A 87 -2.06 -0.36 -16.25
CA GLY A 87 -3.17 -0.92 -15.45
C GLY A 87 -3.93 0.16 -14.68
N ARG A 88 -3.21 1.10 -14.05
CA ARG A 88 -3.80 2.23 -13.33
C ARG A 88 -4.64 3.13 -14.24
N VAL A 89 -4.10 3.54 -15.38
CA VAL A 89 -4.83 4.43 -16.30
C VAL A 89 -6.03 3.71 -16.90
N ALA A 90 -5.89 2.42 -17.20
CA ALA A 90 -6.98 1.64 -17.74
C ALA A 90 -8.17 1.47 -16.77
N GLN A 91 -7.94 1.58 -15.46
CA GLN A 91 -9.02 1.51 -14.47
C GLN A 91 -9.68 2.85 -14.17
N VAL A 92 -8.93 3.95 -14.25
CA VAL A 92 -9.43 5.30 -13.95
C VAL A 92 -10.21 5.88 -15.14
N GLU A 93 -9.77 5.58 -16.36
CA GLU A 93 -10.31 6.17 -17.59
C GLU A 93 -11.31 5.25 -18.27
N LYS A 94 -12.60 5.64 -18.26
CA LYS A 94 -13.70 4.86 -18.86
C LYS A 94 -13.92 5.14 -20.36
N VAL A 95 -13.14 6.04 -20.96
CA VAL A 95 -13.23 6.45 -22.37
C VAL A 95 -11.82 6.43 -22.99
N ASN A 96 -11.67 5.79 -24.16
CA ASN A 96 -10.37 5.59 -24.84
C ASN A 96 -9.31 4.94 -23.94
N THR A 97 -9.76 4.03 -23.08
CA THR A 97 -8.99 3.34 -22.04
C THR A 97 -7.68 2.76 -22.56
N LEU A 98 -7.72 2.08 -23.71
CA LEU A 98 -6.55 1.43 -24.32
C LEU A 98 -5.47 2.43 -24.74
N THR A 99 -5.86 3.48 -25.46
CA THR A 99 -4.93 4.48 -25.97
C THR A 99 -4.25 5.25 -24.84
N LYS A 100 -5.01 5.56 -23.77
CA LYS A 100 -4.46 6.23 -22.59
C LYS A 100 -3.57 5.32 -21.77
N ALA A 101 -3.94 4.05 -21.61
CA ALA A 101 -3.13 3.05 -20.92
C ALA A 101 -1.82 2.78 -21.64
N GLU A 102 -1.85 2.65 -22.97
CA GLU A 102 -0.67 2.51 -23.81
C GLU A 102 0.25 3.74 -23.71
N ALA A 103 -0.31 4.96 -23.80
CA ALA A 103 0.45 6.19 -23.66
C ALA A 103 1.14 6.30 -22.29
N ALA A 104 0.46 5.86 -21.22
CA ALA A 104 1.02 5.81 -19.89
C ALA A 104 2.15 4.76 -19.77
N ALA A 105 1.94 3.54 -20.24
CA ALA A 105 2.99 2.51 -20.24
C ALA A 105 4.24 3.00 -20.97
N ASN A 106 4.08 3.61 -22.15
CA ASN A 106 5.18 4.16 -22.93
C ASN A 106 5.93 5.27 -22.17
N ALA A 107 5.20 6.22 -21.55
CA ALA A 107 5.82 7.32 -20.81
C ALA A 107 6.63 6.84 -19.60
N TYR A 108 6.13 5.85 -18.85
CA TYR A 108 6.85 5.28 -17.71
C TYR A 108 8.03 4.40 -18.15
N PHE A 109 7.86 3.59 -19.20
CA PHE A 109 8.95 2.79 -19.76
C PHE A 109 10.07 3.69 -20.29
N ASP A 110 9.75 4.78 -20.98
CA ASP A 110 10.75 5.70 -21.54
C ASP A 110 11.58 6.42 -20.47
N GLN A 111 11.02 6.64 -19.28
CA GLN A 111 11.75 7.18 -18.14
C GLN A 111 12.62 6.13 -17.44
N ALA A 112 12.17 4.87 -17.38
CA ALA A 112 12.80 3.81 -16.62
C ALA A 112 13.70 2.87 -17.46
N LYS A 113 13.70 3.00 -18.79
CA LYS A 113 14.47 2.10 -19.67
C LYS A 113 15.98 2.16 -19.40
N PRO A 114 16.70 1.04 -19.55
CA PRO A 114 18.15 1.03 -19.39
C PRO A 114 18.82 1.93 -20.43
N THR A 115 19.79 2.72 -20.00
CA THR A 115 20.55 3.64 -20.87
C THR A 115 21.76 2.99 -21.54
N ASN A 116 22.25 1.86 -21.00
CA ASN A 116 23.44 1.14 -21.48
C ASN A 116 23.14 0.09 -22.57
N VAL A 117 22.18 0.37 -23.45
CA VAL A 117 21.70 -0.53 -24.53
C VAL A 117 21.74 0.19 -25.88
N VAL A 118 21.80 -0.57 -26.97
CA VAL A 118 21.81 -0.03 -28.34
C VAL A 118 20.43 0.48 -28.74
N ALA A 119 19.39 -0.25 -28.35
CA ALA A 119 17.99 0.13 -28.48
C ALA A 119 17.18 -0.62 -27.44
N SER A 120 16.13 0.02 -26.91
CA SER A 120 15.11 -0.62 -26.10
C SER A 120 13.76 -0.07 -26.51
N THR A 121 12.86 -0.97 -26.93
CA THR A 121 11.51 -0.62 -27.38
C THR A 121 10.50 -1.49 -26.66
N MET A 122 9.34 -0.92 -26.35
CA MET A 122 8.23 -1.64 -25.74
C MET A 122 7.08 -1.75 -26.75
N THR A 123 6.39 -2.88 -26.77
CA THR A 123 5.14 -3.08 -27.50
C THR A 123 4.02 -3.38 -26.50
N PHE A 124 2.89 -2.69 -26.65
CA PHE A 124 1.68 -2.91 -25.87
C PHE A 124 0.72 -3.78 -26.70
N THR A 125 0.33 -4.94 -26.17
CA THR A 125 -0.58 -5.85 -26.85
C THR A 125 -1.79 -6.15 -25.96
N PRO A 126 -2.95 -5.57 -26.25
CA PRO A 126 -4.19 -5.91 -25.55
C PRO A 126 -4.68 -7.31 -25.96
N SER A 127 -5.22 -8.06 -25.01
CA SER A 127 -5.98 -9.29 -25.27
C SER A 127 -7.29 -8.97 -26.01
N SER A 128 -7.84 -9.94 -26.75
CA SER A 128 -9.08 -9.79 -27.55
C SER A 128 -10.26 -9.26 -26.74
N ASP A 129 -10.24 -9.51 -25.43
CA ASP A 129 -11.33 -9.16 -24.52
C ASP A 129 -11.05 -7.87 -23.72
N ASN A 130 -9.91 -7.20 -23.96
CA ASN A 130 -9.46 -6.00 -23.20
C ASN A 130 -9.39 -6.19 -21.67
N THR A 131 -9.26 -7.43 -21.21
CA THR A 131 -9.15 -7.82 -19.80
C THR A 131 -7.71 -8.11 -19.39
N GLU A 132 -6.78 -8.12 -20.34
CA GLU A 132 -5.37 -8.39 -20.11
C GLU A 132 -4.54 -7.61 -21.12
N PHE A 133 -3.43 -7.03 -20.66
CA PHE A 133 -2.52 -6.27 -21.50
C PHE A 133 -1.12 -6.82 -21.27
N THR A 134 -0.52 -7.31 -22.34
CA THR A 134 0.87 -7.78 -22.34
C THR A 134 1.76 -6.64 -22.81
N VAL A 135 2.69 -6.20 -21.96
CA VAL A 135 3.78 -5.32 -22.37
C VAL A 135 5.03 -6.16 -22.61
N THR A 136 5.60 -6.04 -23.81
CA THR A 136 6.82 -6.75 -24.20
C THR A 136 7.90 -5.74 -24.47
N ALA A 137 9.02 -5.79 -23.74
CA ALA A 137 10.19 -4.98 -24.06
C ALA A 137 11.24 -5.82 -24.80
N THR A 138 11.79 -5.25 -25.86
CA THR A 138 12.92 -5.81 -26.59
C THR A 138 14.12 -4.89 -26.42
N SER A 139 15.19 -5.40 -25.81
CA SER A 139 16.43 -4.66 -25.55
C SER A 139 17.63 -5.28 -26.27
N TRP A 140 18.43 -4.45 -26.93
CA TRP A 140 19.63 -4.84 -27.67
C TRP A 140 20.88 -4.49 -26.88
N VAL A 141 21.62 -5.51 -26.43
CA VAL A 141 22.85 -5.33 -25.64
C VAL A 141 24.06 -5.57 -26.52
N LYS A 142 25.02 -4.63 -26.52
CA LYS A 142 26.27 -4.78 -27.26
C LYS A 142 27.20 -5.77 -26.55
N THR A 143 27.66 -6.78 -27.27
CA THR A 143 28.54 -7.85 -26.79
C THR A 143 29.93 -7.74 -27.44
N PRO A 144 30.83 -6.91 -26.89
CA PRO A 144 32.14 -6.65 -27.48
C PRO A 144 33.03 -7.88 -27.61
N PHE A 145 32.95 -8.86 -26.70
CA PHE A 145 33.81 -10.04 -26.76
C PHE A 145 33.26 -11.10 -27.72
N LEU A 146 31.94 -11.37 -27.69
CA LEU A 146 31.27 -12.16 -28.71
C LEU A 146 31.45 -11.54 -30.10
N GLY A 147 31.46 -10.21 -30.20
CA GLY A 147 31.65 -9.49 -31.45
C GLY A 147 32.93 -9.87 -32.19
N VAL A 148 34.00 -10.27 -31.47
CA VAL A 148 35.28 -10.73 -32.04
C VAL A 148 35.13 -12.05 -32.81
N LEU A 149 34.18 -12.92 -32.43
CA LEU A 149 33.91 -14.18 -33.13
C LEU A 149 33.44 -13.97 -34.58
N HIS A 150 33.01 -12.77 -34.94
CA HIS A 150 32.68 -12.44 -36.32
C HIS A 150 33.85 -12.51 -37.28
N ALA A 151 35.06 -12.24 -36.80
CA ALA A 151 36.27 -12.40 -37.61
C ALA A 151 36.47 -13.88 -38.02
N LEU A 152 35.93 -14.82 -37.22
CA LEU A 152 35.98 -16.26 -37.47
C LEU A 152 34.72 -16.76 -38.21
N PHE A 153 33.55 -16.18 -37.93
CA PHE A 153 32.26 -16.60 -38.48
C PHE A 153 31.48 -15.41 -39.03
N LYS A 154 31.60 -15.17 -40.34
CA LYS A 154 30.89 -14.10 -41.06
C LYS A 154 29.42 -14.44 -41.23
N ASN A 155 28.62 -14.08 -40.23
CA ASN A 155 27.16 -14.17 -40.28
C ASN A 155 26.54 -12.78 -40.22
N ALA A 156 25.58 -12.53 -41.12
CA ALA A 156 24.76 -11.32 -41.08
C ALA A 156 24.02 -11.22 -39.73
N GLY A 157 23.80 -9.98 -39.27
CA GLY A 157 23.05 -9.72 -38.06
C GLY A 157 21.62 -10.26 -38.14
N PRO A 158 20.96 -10.48 -36.99
CA PRO A 158 19.55 -10.88 -36.96
C PRO A 158 18.66 -9.82 -37.61
N SER A 159 17.66 -10.28 -38.37
CA SER A 159 16.64 -9.43 -39.00
C SER A 159 15.92 -8.57 -37.94
N GLY A 160 15.79 -7.26 -38.17
CA GLY A 160 15.18 -6.32 -37.21
C GLY A 160 16.15 -5.69 -36.20
N ALA A 161 17.46 -5.98 -36.29
CA ALA A 161 18.47 -5.35 -35.43
C ALA A 161 18.67 -3.85 -35.76
N PRO A 162 19.03 -3.00 -34.77
CA PRO A 162 19.36 -1.58 -34.98
C PRO A 162 20.62 -1.41 -35.85
N ALA A 163 20.82 -0.21 -36.41
CA ALA A 163 21.91 0.13 -37.35
C ALA A 163 23.34 -0.18 -36.86
N GLY A 164 23.55 -0.45 -35.56
CA GLY A 164 24.84 -0.88 -34.98
C GLY A 164 25.01 -2.40 -34.78
N CYS A 165 23.98 -3.20 -35.06
CA CYS A 165 23.94 -4.65 -34.81
C CYS A 165 23.68 -5.48 -36.08
N GLN A 166 23.38 -4.84 -37.21
CA GLN A 166 23.02 -5.51 -38.48
C GLN A 166 24.21 -6.14 -39.18
N SER A 167 25.41 -5.60 -39.00
CA SER A 167 26.62 -6.06 -39.71
C SER A 167 27.17 -7.38 -39.17
N ASN A 168 26.81 -7.78 -37.95
CA ASN A 168 27.43 -8.90 -37.25
C ASN A 168 26.48 -9.54 -36.22
N ARG A 169 26.17 -10.83 -36.42
CA ARG A 169 25.32 -11.64 -35.51
C ARG A 169 25.79 -11.67 -34.06
N PHE A 170 27.09 -11.55 -33.80
CA PHE A 170 27.67 -11.65 -32.47
C PHE A 170 27.97 -10.29 -31.81
N SER A 171 27.73 -9.18 -32.51
CA SER A 171 27.95 -7.84 -31.94
C SER A 171 26.90 -7.43 -30.91
N CYS A 172 25.72 -8.03 -30.97
CA CYS A 172 24.64 -7.74 -30.05
C CYS A 172 23.82 -8.99 -29.73
N VAL A 173 23.28 -9.04 -28.52
CA VAL A 173 22.28 -10.02 -28.08
C VAL A 173 20.94 -9.31 -27.90
N THR A 174 19.87 -9.93 -28.37
CA THR A 174 18.50 -9.49 -28.14
C THR A 174 17.95 -10.14 -26.87
N LEU A 175 17.38 -9.33 -25.99
CA LEU A 175 16.67 -9.76 -24.79
C LEU A 175 15.22 -9.36 -24.95
N THR A 176 14.32 -10.34 -24.91
CA THR A 176 12.87 -10.13 -24.95
C THR A 176 12.32 -10.49 -23.58
N THR A 177 11.74 -9.52 -22.91
CA THR A 177 11.12 -9.68 -21.59
C THR A 177 9.67 -9.28 -21.69
N THR A 178 8.80 -10.09 -21.11
CA THR A 178 7.35 -9.88 -21.06
C THR A 178 6.93 -9.57 -19.64
N ALA A 179 5.97 -8.66 -19.49
CA ALA A 179 5.22 -8.49 -18.26
C ALA A 179 3.75 -8.33 -18.64
N THR A 180 2.88 -9.05 -17.94
CA THR A 180 1.45 -9.05 -18.24
C THR A 180 0.69 -8.42 -17.09
N ALA A 181 -0.07 -7.38 -17.41
CA ALA A 181 -1.04 -6.76 -16.51
C ALA A 181 -2.42 -7.29 -16.85
N ALA A 182 -2.94 -8.18 -16.02
CA ALA A 182 -4.34 -8.59 -16.12
C ALA A 182 -5.22 -7.48 -15.50
N LEU A 183 -6.01 -6.80 -16.32
CA LEU A 183 -7.22 -6.10 -15.87
C LEU A 183 -8.32 -7.14 -15.64
N LYS A 184 -8.06 -8.15 -14.81
CA LYS A 184 -9.13 -9.02 -14.36
C LYS A 184 -9.96 -8.26 -13.36
N VAL A 185 -10.92 -7.48 -13.87
CA VAL A 185 -12.12 -7.11 -13.13
C VAL A 185 -12.92 -8.41 -12.98
N GLY A 186 -12.59 -9.19 -11.95
CA GLY A 186 -13.24 -10.46 -11.63
C GLY A 186 -12.29 -11.67 -11.65
N GLY A 187 -12.13 -12.31 -10.49
CA GLY A 187 -11.93 -13.77 -10.41
C GLY A 187 -10.58 -14.33 -10.87
N GLY A 188 -9.46 -13.66 -10.61
CA GLY A 188 -8.13 -14.14 -11.06
C GLY A 188 -7.18 -14.59 -9.98
N GLY A 189 -7.46 -14.32 -8.70
CA GLY A 189 -6.40 -14.29 -7.70
C GLY A 189 -6.80 -14.19 -6.23
N GLY A 190 -7.85 -14.89 -5.78
CA GLY A 190 -7.66 -15.75 -4.60
C GLY A 190 -8.29 -15.39 -3.26
N SER A 191 -9.21 -14.42 -3.14
CA SER A 191 -9.91 -14.16 -1.86
C SER A 191 -11.28 -13.49 -2.03
N ASN A 192 -12.25 -13.86 -1.19
CA ASN A 192 -13.39 -13.01 -0.86
C ASN A 192 -12.91 -11.76 -0.11
N VAL A 193 -13.62 -10.65 -0.24
CA VAL A 193 -13.25 -9.37 0.35
C VAL A 193 -14.43 -8.77 1.12
N GLU A 194 -14.17 -8.39 2.37
CA GLU A 194 -15.11 -7.64 3.21
C GLU A 194 -14.41 -6.38 3.74
N VAL A 195 -14.94 -5.21 3.39
CA VAL A 195 -14.36 -3.91 3.76
C VAL A 195 -15.32 -3.13 4.64
N ALA A 196 -14.85 -2.53 5.73
CA ALA A 196 -15.61 -1.54 6.48
C ALA A 196 -14.93 -0.17 6.42
N LEU A 197 -15.69 0.85 6.02
CA LEU A 197 -15.23 2.23 5.96
C LEU A 197 -15.68 2.99 7.21
N MET A 198 -14.75 3.34 8.10
CA MET A 198 -14.98 4.30 9.17
C MET A 198 -14.85 5.71 8.58
N LEU A 199 -15.98 6.42 8.53
CA LEU A 199 -16.08 7.73 7.90
C LEU A 199 -16.33 8.79 8.96
N ASP A 200 -15.36 9.68 9.13
CA ASP A 200 -15.49 10.84 10.01
C ASP A 200 -16.48 11.85 9.42
N VAL A 201 -17.56 12.11 10.15
CA VAL A 201 -18.60 13.07 9.79
C VAL A 201 -18.74 14.15 10.86
N THR A 202 -17.66 14.47 11.55
CA THR A 202 -17.64 15.46 12.63
C THR A 202 -17.72 16.90 12.11
N GLY A 203 -17.90 17.86 13.00
CA GLY A 203 -18.00 19.28 12.63
C GLY A 203 -16.77 19.80 11.88
N SER A 204 -15.56 19.30 12.15
CA SER A 204 -14.31 19.70 11.47
C SER A 204 -14.30 19.36 9.98
N MET A 205 -15.07 18.36 9.57
CA MET A 205 -15.29 18.03 8.16
C MET A 205 -16.12 19.08 7.42
N CYS A 206 -16.67 20.08 8.12
CA CYS A 206 -17.23 21.31 7.56
C CYS A 206 -16.33 22.54 7.72
N ASP A 207 -15.03 22.37 7.97
CA ASP A 207 -14.08 23.47 8.05
C ASP A 207 -12.77 23.13 7.30
N PRO A 208 -12.68 23.48 5.99
CA PRO A 208 -13.77 23.98 5.13
C PRO A 208 -14.75 22.86 4.73
N CYS A 209 -16.02 23.21 4.43
CA CYS A 209 -17.06 22.25 4.00
C CYS A 209 -16.81 21.54 2.66
N THR A 210 -15.69 21.81 1.99
CA THR A 210 -15.21 20.98 0.88
C THR A 210 -14.70 19.62 1.35
N LYS A 211 -14.22 19.50 2.59
CA LYS A 211 -13.66 18.25 3.13
C LYS A 211 -14.63 17.07 3.06
N ILE A 212 -15.87 17.26 3.53
CA ILE A 212 -16.91 16.21 3.43
C ILE A 212 -17.27 15.90 1.98
N THR A 213 -17.22 16.88 1.08
CA THR A 213 -17.46 16.67 -0.35
C THR A 213 -16.36 15.80 -0.96
N ASP A 214 -15.10 16.07 -0.62
CA ASP A 214 -13.95 15.27 -1.05
C ASP A 214 -14.00 13.85 -0.48
N LEU A 215 -14.36 13.68 0.80
CA LEU A 215 -14.57 12.38 1.42
C LEU A 215 -15.67 11.59 0.71
N LYS A 216 -16.82 12.21 0.42
CA LYS A 216 -17.91 11.57 -0.32
C LYS A 216 -17.43 11.10 -1.69
N ALA A 217 -16.70 11.93 -2.42
CA ALA A 217 -16.15 11.55 -3.72
C ALA A 217 -15.15 10.39 -3.61
N ALA A 218 -14.19 10.47 -2.68
CA ALA A 218 -13.18 9.44 -2.45
C ALA A 218 -13.79 8.08 -2.05
N ALA A 219 -14.79 8.09 -1.17
CA ALA A 219 -15.50 6.89 -0.74
C ALA A 219 -16.29 6.23 -1.88
N LYS A 220 -16.95 7.04 -2.74
CA LYS A 220 -17.65 6.53 -3.94
C LYS A 220 -16.68 5.92 -4.96
N ASP A 221 -15.52 6.54 -5.17
CA ASP A 221 -14.47 5.99 -6.04
C ASP A 221 -13.96 4.64 -5.53
N LEU A 222 -13.76 4.51 -4.21
CA LEU A 222 -13.37 3.23 -3.61
C LEU A 222 -14.46 2.17 -3.83
N ILE A 223 -15.73 2.49 -3.63
CA ILE A 223 -16.85 1.55 -3.86
C ILE A 223 -16.88 1.08 -5.31
N ASP A 224 -16.65 1.97 -6.26
CA ASP A 224 -16.65 1.63 -7.69
C ASP A 224 -15.57 0.62 -8.06
N ILE A 225 -14.43 0.64 -7.38
CA ILE A 225 -13.29 -0.25 -7.63
C ILE A 225 -13.39 -1.55 -6.81
N VAL A 226 -13.75 -1.45 -5.54
CA VAL A 226 -13.73 -2.59 -4.61
C VAL A 226 -14.92 -3.52 -4.84
N VAL A 227 -16.14 -2.98 -4.99
CA VAL A 227 -17.33 -3.81 -5.13
C VAL A 227 -17.39 -4.35 -6.55
N TRP A 228 -17.33 -5.67 -6.70
CA TRP A 228 -17.38 -6.32 -8.02
C TRP A 228 -18.82 -6.54 -8.48
N ASP A 229 -19.05 -6.39 -9.79
CA ASP A 229 -20.38 -6.65 -10.38
C ASP A 229 -20.67 -8.15 -10.44
N ASP A 230 -19.66 -8.96 -10.77
CA ASP A 230 -19.72 -10.42 -10.65
C ASP A 230 -19.29 -10.86 -9.24
N GLN A 231 -20.13 -11.67 -8.60
CA GLN A 231 -19.94 -12.21 -7.25
C GLN A 231 -19.95 -13.75 -7.26
N SER A 232 -19.89 -14.37 -8.44
CA SER A 232 -20.06 -15.82 -8.62
C SER A 232 -18.85 -16.64 -8.16
N GLU A 233 -17.64 -16.14 -8.43
CA GLU A 233 -16.38 -16.82 -8.04
C GLU A 233 -15.86 -16.35 -6.68
N HIS A 234 -15.86 -15.03 -6.47
CA HIS A 234 -15.47 -14.39 -5.22
C HIS A 234 -16.44 -13.26 -4.89
N THR A 235 -16.72 -13.08 -3.61
CA THR A 235 -17.59 -12.00 -3.13
C THR A 235 -16.78 -10.78 -2.70
N SER A 236 -17.27 -9.59 -3.03
CA SER A 236 -16.75 -8.33 -2.52
C SER A 236 -17.87 -7.46 -1.96
N LYS A 237 -17.77 -7.15 -0.66
CA LYS A 237 -18.79 -6.40 0.09
C LYS A 237 -18.17 -5.26 0.89
N VAL A 238 -18.89 -4.15 0.97
CA VAL A 238 -18.49 -2.96 1.74
C VAL A 238 -19.55 -2.62 2.78
N ALA A 239 -19.10 -2.21 3.96
CA ALA A 239 -19.91 -1.67 5.05
C ALA A 239 -19.50 -0.21 5.33
N LEU A 240 -20.44 0.60 5.80
CA LEU A 240 -20.21 2.00 6.15
C LEU A 240 -20.42 2.20 7.66
N ALA A 241 -19.43 2.78 8.34
CA ALA A 241 -19.48 3.18 9.74
C ALA A 241 -19.24 4.70 9.86
N PRO A 242 -20.22 5.55 9.52
CA PRO A 242 -20.13 6.97 9.82
C PRO A 242 -20.12 7.21 11.33
N PHE A 243 -19.26 8.10 11.81
CA PHE A 243 -19.21 8.46 13.22
C PHE A 243 -19.00 9.96 13.43
N ALA A 244 -19.58 10.47 14.51
CA ALA A 244 -19.24 11.76 15.09
C ALA A 244 -19.19 11.63 16.61
N GLU A 245 -20.12 12.27 17.33
CA GLU A 245 -20.26 12.12 18.79
C GLU A 245 -21.03 10.88 19.20
N ALA A 246 -21.41 10.06 18.23
CA ALA A 246 -21.98 8.74 18.37
C ALA A 246 -22.03 8.09 16.99
N VAL A 247 -22.45 6.82 16.97
CA VAL A 247 -22.76 6.12 15.73
C VAL A 247 -24.28 6.00 15.61
N ASN A 248 -24.81 6.36 14.43
CA ASN A 248 -26.22 6.19 14.13
C ASN A 248 -26.49 4.77 13.63
N VAL A 249 -27.13 3.96 14.47
CA VAL A 249 -27.50 2.57 14.13
C VAL A 249 -28.97 2.45 13.72
N GLY A 250 -29.71 3.56 13.75
CA GLY A 250 -31.13 3.58 13.42
C GLY A 250 -32.00 3.04 14.55
N THR A 251 -33.32 3.27 14.43
CA THR A 251 -34.29 2.91 15.48
C THR A 251 -34.49 1.41 15.65
N THR A 252 -34.22 0.63 14.59
CA THR A 252 -34.42 -0.83 14.61
C THR A 252 -33.27 -1.55 15.28
N LEU A 253 -32.01 -1.21 14.95
CA LEU A 253 -30.84 -1.89 15.51
C LEU A 253 -30.51 -1.37 16.92
N ALA A 254 -30.75 -0.08 17.21
CA ALA A 254 -30.49 0.51 18.51
C ALA A 254 -30.94 -0.36 19.71
N PRO A 255 -32.21 -0.76 19.85
CA PRO A 255 -32.66 -1.56 20.99
C PRO A 255 -31.98 -2.93 21.09
N LEU A 256 -31.54 -3.52 19.96
CA LEU A 256 -30.87 -4.81 19.93
C LEU A 256 -29.43 -4.73 20.43
N VAL A 257 -28.74 -3.62 20.16
CA VAL A 257 -27.30 -3.48 20.46
C VAL A 257 -27.02 -2.80 21.78
N ARG A 258 -27.91 -1.91 22.27
CA ARG A 258 -27.72 -1.16 23.52
C ARG A 258 -28.73 -1.51 24.63
N GLY A 259 -29.66 -2.41 24.32
CA GLY A 259 -30.82 -2.72 25.15
C GLY A 259 -31.90 -1.64 25.13
N VAL A 260 -33.10 -2.01 25.56
CA VAL A 260 -34.27 -1.12 25.65
C VAL A 260 -34.22 -0.32 26.95
N PRO A 261 -34.39 1.01 26.92
CA PRO A 261 -34.50 1.81 28.13
C PRO A 261 -35.87 1.57 28.80
N ILE A 262 -35.88 1.47 30.12
CA ILE A 262 -37.10 1.41 30.92
C ILE A 262 -37.71 2.81 30.98
N VAL A 263 -38.97 2.92 30.57
CA VAL A 263 -39.79 4.12 30.74
C VAL A 263 -40.26 4.14 32.20
N ASN A 264 -39.63 4.97 33.04
CA ASN A 264 -40.19 5.30 34.35
C ASN A 264 -40.88 6.67 34.23
N THR A 265 -42.21 6.68 34.36
CA THR A 265 -43.06 7.89 34.27
C THR A 265 -43.05 8.74 35.54
N SER A 266 -42.28 8.35 36.56
CA SER A 266 -42.13 9.15 37.77
C SER A 266 -41.34 10.43 37.47
N SER A 267 -42.07 11.56 37.41
CA SER A 267 -41.55 12.93 37.33
C SER A 267 -40.90 13.39 38.65
N THR A 268 -40.97 12.58 39.71
CA THR A 268 -40.19 12.84 40.92
C THR A 268 -38.78 12.34 40.71
N ALA A 269 -37.84 13.30 40.74
CA ALA A 269 -36.41 13.14 40.66
C ALA A 269 -35.87 11.79 41.19
N GLU A 270 -35.71 10.81 40.31
CA GLU A 270 -34.53 9.94 40.40
C GLU A 270 -33.31 10.81 40.04
N SER A 271 -32.88 11.61 41.02
CA SER A 271 -31.44 11.78 41.21
C SER A 271 -30.87 10.37 41.22
N PHE A 272 -29.73 10.12 40.59
CA PHE A 272 -29.01 8.86 40.78
C PHE A 272 -28.96 8.54 42.29
N THR A 273 -29.82 7.64 42.74
CA THR A 273 -29.95 7.15 44.13
C THR A 273 -29.75 5.65 44.16
N THR A 274 -28.98 5.14 43.19
CA THR A 274 -28.36 3.82 43.31
C THR A 274 -26.87 4.01 43.20
N THR A 275 -26.26 4.12 44.39
CA THR A 275 -24.83 4.01 44.70
C THR A 275 -24.16 2.78 44.03
N SER A 276 -24.92 1.89 43.37
CA SER A 276 -24.44 0.69 42.68
C SER A 276 -24.19 0.82 41.17
N VAL A 277 -24.72 1.83 40.45
CA VAL A 277 -24.50 1.96 38.97
C VAL A 277 -23.45 3.03 38.62
N LEU A 278 -23.31 4.08 39.44
CA LEU A 278 -22.28 5.10 39.25
C LEU A 278 -20.89 4.65 39.74
N ASN A 279 -20.84 3.82 40.79
CA ASN A 279 -19.58 3.29 41.33
C ASN A 279 -19.10 2.02 40.59
N ASP A 280 -19.96 1.42 39.77
CA ASP A 280 -19.59 0.29 38.94
C ASP A 280 -19.32 0.79 37.51
N PRO A 281 -18.04 0.96 37.11
CA PRO A 281 -17.72 1.43 35.76
C PRO A 281 -18.19 0.44 34.69
N THR A 282 -18.51 -0.81 35.04
CA THR A 282 -18.91 -1.84 34.08
C THR A 282 -20.40 -1.83 33.72
N LYS A 283 -21.23 -1.04 34.44
CA LYS A 283 -22.68 -1.00 34.23
C LYS A 283 -23.16 0.25 33.51
N GLN A 284 -24.07 0.06 32.56
CA GLN A 284 -24.75 1.13 31.82
C GLN A 284 -26.10 1.47 32.46
N PRO A 285 -26.55 2.74 32.41
CA PRO A 285 -27.90 3.10 32.85
C PRO A 285 -28.98 2.42 32.00
N THR A 286 -30.14 2.17 32.63
CA THR A 286 -31.30 1.54 31.97
C THR A 286 -32.46 2.51 31.74
N LYS A 287 -32.38 3.75 32.23
CA LYS A 287 -33.48 4.72 32.17
C LYS A 287 -33.48 5.49 30.85
N GLN A 288 -34.64 6.06 30.48
CA GLN A 288 -34.79 6.91 29.30
C GLN A 288 -34.07 8.26 29.43
N TRP A 289 -33.85 8.74 30.64
CA TRP A 289 -33.14 9.99 30.91
C TRP A 289 -32.15 9.79 32.05
N ILE A 290 -31.12 10.62 32.09
CA ILE A 290 -30.14 10.67 33.17
C ILE A 290 -29.80 12.11 33.54
N LYS A 291 -29.37 12.33 34.80
CA LYS A 291 -29.17 13.66 35.37
C LYS A 291 -27.83 13.77 36.07
N TYR A 292 -26.96 14.66 35.61
CA TYR A 292 -25.64 14.91 36.18
C TYR A 292 -25.54 16.29 36.81
N SER A 293 -24.65 16.40 37.80
CA SER A 293 -24.12 17.68 38.24
C SER A 293 -23.39 18.36 37.08
N LYS A 294 -23.63 19.66 36.90
CA LYS A 294 -22.91 20.44 35.88
C LYS A 294 -21.41 20.43 36.16
N ALA A 295 -20.58 20.52 35.12
CA ALA A 295 -19.13 20.61 35.26
C ALA A 295 -18.67 21.74 36.19
N SER A 296 -19.42 22.85 36.23
CA SER A 296 -19.21 23.97 37.16
C SER A 296 -19.38 23.62 38.65
N GLY A 297 -19.90 22.43 38.96
CA GLY A 297 -20.30 22.01 40.30
C GLY A 297 -21.58 22.66 40.82
N ARG A 298 -22.25 23.51 40.03
CA ARG A 298 -23.46 24.24 40.43
C ARG A 298 -24.68 23.79 39.62
N GLY A 299 -25.61 23.14 40.30
CA GLY A 299 -26.86 22.64 39.71
C GLY A 299 -26.66 21.40 38.85
N THR A 300 -27.73 21.00 38.17
CA THR A 300 -27.79 19.76 37.39
C THR A 300 -28.30 20.02 35.97
N LYS A 301 -27.99 19.12 35.04
CA LYS A 301 -28.55 19.08 33.70
C LYS A 301 -29.09 17.65 33.45
N THR A 302 -30.03 17.52 32.53
CA THR A 302 -30.69 16.24 32.20
C THR A 302 -30.43 15.92 30.74
N TRP A 303 -30.17 14.65 30.45
CA TRP A 303 -29.96 14.11 29.11
C TRP A 303 -30.96 13.01 28.83
N VAL A 304 -31.44 12.96 27.58
CA VAL A 304 -32.40 11.94 27.13
C VAL A 304 -31.67 10.94 26.22
N VAL A 305 -32.01 9.66 26.34
CA VAL A 305 -31.47 8.61 25.47
C VAL A 305 -31.95 8.84 24.03
N SER A 306 -31.03 8.76 23.07
CA SER A 306 -31.39 8.81 21.66
C SER A 306 -32.11 7.52 21.24
N SER A 307 -33.11 7.66 20.37
CA SER A 307 -33.80 6.52 19.76
C SER A 307 -32.92 5.75 18.76
N LYS A 308 -31.82 6.34 18.27
CA LYS A 308 -31.01 5.80 17.15
C LYS A 308 -29.52 5.67 17.45
N CYS A 309 -29.00 6.42 18.42
CA CYS A 309 -27.55 6.55 18.63
C CYS A 309 -27.02 5.61 19.71
N VAL A 310 -25.77 5.20 19.52
CA VAL A 310 -24.99 4.40 20.46
C VAL A 310 -23.65 5.05 20.76
N THR A 311 -23.11 4.73 21.94
CA THR A 311 -21.81 5.21 22.44
C THR A 311 -20.95 4.01 22.88
N GLU A 312 -19.82 4.29 23.52
CA GLU A 312 -18.85 3.27 23.91
C GLU A 312 -19.44 2.28 24.92
N ARG A 313 -19.08 1.01 24.73
CA ARG A 313 -19.35 -0.04 25.71
C ARG A 313 -18.31 0.07 26.83
N VAL A 314 -18.71 -0.27 28.04
CA VAL A 314 -17.81 -0.21 29.22
C VAL A 314 -17.54 -1.61 29.77
N GLY A 315 -16.54 -1.72 30.64
CA GLY A 315 -16.20 -2.97 31.32
C GLY A 315 -15.29 -3.89 30.50
N PRO A 316 -15.22 -5.20 30.85
CA PRO A 316 -14.20 -6.11 30.32
C PRO A 316 -14.20 -6.29 28.80
N GLN A 317 -15.33 -6.02 28.15
CA GLN A 317 -15.51 -6.19 26.72
C GLN A 317 -15.31 -4.89 25.93
N ALA A 318 -14.87 -3.79 26.57
CA ALA A 318 -14.70 -2.45 25.99
C ALA A 318 -13.99 -2.43 24.63
N PHE A 319 -12.94 -3.24 24.48
CA PHE A 319 -12.09 -3.27 23.29
C PHE A 319 -12.10 -4.62 22.58
N THR A 320 -13.26 -5.28 22.57
CA THR A 320 -13.49 -6.59 21.94
C THR A 320 -14.68 -6.52 20.99
N ASP A 321 -14.80 -7.49 20.09
CA ASP A 321 -15.97 -7.67 19.23
C ASP A 321 -17.06 -8.56 19.85
N ALA A 322 -17.03 -8.79 21.17
CA ALA A 322 -18.05 -9.60 21.84
C ALA A 322 -19.47 -9.06 21.53
N PRO A 323 -20.41 -9.95 21.16
CA PRO A 323 -21.71 -9.52 20.64
C PRO A 323 -22.60 -8.89 21.70
N PRO A 324 -23.68 -8.18 21.30
CA PRO A 324 -24.65 -7.61 22.25
C PRO A 324 -25.33 -8.61 23.19
N THR A 325 -25.40 -9.90 22.82
CA THR A 325 -25.86 -10.97 23.72
C THR A 325 -24.93 -11.22 24.91
N VAL A 326 -23.66 -10.84 24.81
CA VAL A 326 -22.66 -10.94 25.89
C VAL A 326 -22.55 -9.62 26.63
N ALA A 327 -22.40 -8.51 25.91
CA ALA A 327 -22.38 -7.19 26.51
C ALA A 327 -22.85 -6.12 25.51
N PHE A 328 -23.85 -5.36 25.91
CA PHE A 328 -24.39 -4.26 25.12
C PHE A 328 -23.37 -3.14 24.86
N VAL A 329 -23.56 -2.41 23.76
CA VAL A 329 -22.90 -1.12 23.55
C VAL A 329 -23.55 -0.02 24.40
N GLY A 330 -22.85 1.11 24.53
CA GLY A 330 -23.31 2.24 25.32
C GLY A 330 -24.60 2.85 24.77
N LYS A 331 -25.45 3.32 25.69
CA LYS A 331 -26.59 4.15 25.35
C LYS A 331 -26.10 5.58 25.16
N GLY A 332 -26.40 6.21 24.02
CA GLY A 332 -26.08 7.62 23.82
C GLY A 332 -27.15 8.52 24.43
N TYR A 333 -26.76 9.40 25.35
CA TYR A 333 -27.63 10.35 26.03
C TYR A 333 -27.29 11.78 25.58
N PHE A 334 -28.24 12.45 24.91
CA PHE A 334 -28.01 13.74 24.25
C PHE A 334 -29.13 14.73 24.59
N GLY A 335 -28.74 15.92 25.06
CA GLY A 335 -29.63 17.07 25.27
C GLY A 335 -30.99 16.77 25.92
N THR A 336 -31.95 17.67 25.74
CA THR A 336 -33.34 17.47 26.19
C THR A 336 -34.25 16.91 25.09
N ASN A 337 -33.77 16.82 23.84
CA ASN A 337 -34.53 16.35 22.68
C ASN A 337 -33.90 15.08 22.10
N ALA A 338 -34.68 13.99 22.05
CA ALA A 338 -34.25 12.66 21.60
C ALA A 338 -34.08 12.50 20.08
N THR A 339 -34.15 13.59 19.31
CA THR A 339 -34.23 13.61 17.84
C THR A 339 -32.92 13.96 17.13
N THR A 340 -31.82 14.16 17.85
CA THR A 340 -30.52 14.46 17.21
C THR A 340 -29.92 13.22 16.56
N SER A 341 -29.44 13.37 15.31
CA SER A 341 -28.78 12.31 14.54
C SER A 341 -27.31 12.19 14.89
N CYS A 342 -27.03 11.81 16.14
CA CYS A 342 -25.72 11.38 16.64
C CYS A 342 -24.58 12.37 16.31
N GLY A 343 -24.83 13.68 16.46
CA GLY A 343 -23.90 14.76 16.11
C GLY A 343 -24.51 15.82 15.19
N VAL A 344 -25.56 15.49 14.45
CA VAL A 344 -26.23 16.47 13.57
C VAL A 344 -27.58 16.87 14.18
N ALA A 345 -27.78 18.16 14.43
CA ALA A 345 -29.05 18.70 14.93
C ALA A 345 -30.03 18.95 13.77
N ASN A 346 -31.34 18.82 14.04
CA ASN A 346 -32.43 19.20 13.12
C ASN A 346 -32.40 18.52 11.73
N HIS A 347 -32.07 17.23 11.67
CA HIS A 347 -32.13 16.48 10.42
C HIS A 347 -33.41 15.63 10.32
N SER A 348 -34.22 15.85 9.28
CA SER A 348 -35.47 15.11 9.05
C SER A 348 -35.26 13.77 8.35
N ASP A 349 -34.14 13.59 7.65
CA ASP A 349 -33.85 12.32 6.96
C ASP A 349 -33.56 11.22 7.99
N PRO A 350 -34.33 10.12 8.01
CA PRO A 350 -34.07 8.99 8.91
C PRO A 350 -32.75 8.26 8.60
N GLU A 351 -32.18 8.50 7.43
CA GLU A 351 -31.04 7.78 6.86
C GLU A 351 -29.69 8.49 7.01
N VAL A 352 -29.70 9.74 7.48
CA VAL A 352 -28.50 10.55 7.68
C VAL A 352 -27.49 9.86 8.59
N ASN A 353 -26.24 9.78 8.14
CA ASN A 353 -25.14 9.14 8.87
C ASN A 353 -25.43 7.70 9.37
N LEU A 354 -26.46 7.03 8.84
CA LEU A 354 -26.80 5.67 9.26
C LEU A 354 -25.71 4.69 8.79
N ILE A 355 -25.33 3.76 9.65
CA ILE A 355 -24.46 2.66 9.26
C ILE A 355 -25.07 1.83 8.13
N VAL A 356 -24.22 1.17 7.36
CA VAL A 356 -24.63 0.18 6.36
C VAL A 356 -23.87 -1.11 6.65
N PRO A 357 -24.57 -2.22 6.96
CA PRO A 357 -23.97 -3.56 7.00
C PRO A 357 -23.32 -3.95 5.67
N LEU A 358 -22.49 -4.99 5.66
CA LEU A 358 -21.81 -5.45 4.44
C LEU A 358 -22.81 -5.65 3.29
N THR A 359 -22.55 -5.04 2.15
CA THR A 359 -23.37 -5.19 0.95
C THR A 359 -22.53 -5.05 -0.32
N ASN A 360 -22.97 -5.67 -1.40
CA ASN A 360 -22.47 -5.48 -2.76
C ASN A 360 -23.36 -4.50 -3.57
N ASP A 361 -24.38 -3.92 -2.96
CA ASP A 361 -25.24 -2.93 -3.63
C ASP A 361 -24.53 -1.56 -3.69
N LYS A 362 -23.88 -1.30 -4.81
CA LYS A 362 -23.21 -0.01 -5.10
C LYS A 362 -24.17 1.17 -5.01
N THR A 363 -25.43 1.01 -5.42
CA THR A 363 -26.41 2.09 -5.43
C THR A 363 -26.80 2.47 -4.00
N LEU A 364 -27.05 1.48 -3.14
CA LEU A 364 -27.31 1.70 -1.72
C LEU A 364 -26.12 2.38 -1.02
N LEU A 365 -24.91 1.91 -1.26
CA LEU A 365 -23.71 2.49 -0.65
C LEU A 365 -23.49 3.94 -1.07
N LYS A 366 -23.58 4.25 -2.37
CA LYS A 366 -23.40 5.61 -2.89
C LYS A 366 -24.51 6.55 -2.41
N SER A 367 -25.77 6.10 -2.43
CA SER A 367 -26.89 6.90 -1.93
C SER A 367 -26.78 7.18 -0.43
N ARG A 368 -26.24 6.24 0.36
CA ARG A 368 -25.97 6.48 1.78
C ARG A 368 -24.82 7.47 1.98
N ILE A 369 -23.77 7.40 1.17
CA ILE A 369 -22.67 8.38 1.21
C ILE A 369 -23.16 9.79 0.89
N ASP A 370 -24.09 9.93 -0.05
CA ASP A 370 -24.68 11.24 -0.36
C ASP A 370 -25.40 11.87 0.85
N LYS A 371 -25.96 11.02 1.72
CA LYS A 371 -26.66 11.41 2.95
C LYS A 371 -25.74 11.65 4.15
N LEU A 372 -24.42 11.62 4.00
CA LEU A 372 -23.52 12.00 5.09
C LEU A 372 -23.63 13.50 5.36
N ALA A 373 -23.81 13.87 6.62
CA ALA A 373 -23.91 15.23 7.09
C ALA A 373 -22.93 15.45 8.24
N THR A 374 -22.26 16.60 8.24
CA THR A 374 -21.26 16.94 9.24
C THR A 374 -21.89 17.52 10.49
N GLY A 375 -21.35 17.19 11.66
CA GLY A 375 -21.78 17.79 12.91
C GLY A 375 -21.22 17.09 14.14
N GLY A 376 -21.27 17.79 15.27
CA GLY A 376 -20.84 17.25 16.55
C GLY A 376 -19.33 17.08 16.65
N SER A 377 -18.94 16.27 17.63
CA SER A 377 -17.57 16.14 18.11
C SER A 377 -16.96 14.78 17.75
N THR A 378 -15.66 14.59 17.90
CA THR A 378 -14.91 13.48 17.28
C THR A 378 -14.68 12.32 18.27
N ALA A 379 -15.60 11.34 18.28
CA ALA A 379 -15.47 10.10 19.05
C ALA A 379 -14.84 8.97 18.22
N GLY A 380 -13.59 9.14 17.81
CA GLY A 380 -12.92 8.21 16.89
C GLY A 380 -12.91 6.74 17.30
N HIS A 381 -12.77 6.45 18.61
CA HIS A 381 -12.89 5.09 19.14
C HIS A 381 -14.22 4.41 18.78
N LEU A 382 -15.33 5.15 18.66
CA LEU A 382 -16.61 4.59 18.26
C LEU A 382 -16.61 4.18 16.79
N GLY A 383 -16.07 5.02 15.91
CA GLY A 383 -15.91 4.68 14.50
C GLY A 383 -15.01 3.47 14.31
N THR A 384 -13.90 3.39 15.06
CA THR A 384 -12.98 2.24 15.03
C THR A 384 -13.68 0.95 15.48
N ALA A 385 -14.43 1.02 16.58
CA ALA A 385 -15.20 -0.11 17.09
C ALA A 385 -16.28 -0.56 16.11
N TRP A 386 -17.04 0.36 15.51
CA TRP A 386 -18.12 0.03 14.59
C TRP A 386 -17.63 -0.48 13.23
N ALA A 387 -16.49 0.00 12.74
CA ALA A 387 -15.84 -0.64 11.59
C ALA A 387 -15.51 -2.11 11.87
N TRP A 388 -15.07 -2.43 13.09
CA TRP A 388 -14.83 -3.81 13.48
C TRP A 388 -16.11 -4.62 13.67
N TYR A 389 -17.14 -4.07 14.34
CA TYR A 389 -18.41 -4.77 14.56
C TYR A 389 -19.12 -5.12 13.24
N LEU A 390 -19.01 -4.26 12.22
CA LEU A 390 -19.55 -4.54 10.88
C LEU A 390 -18.77 -5.63 10.13
N LEU A 391 -17.55 -5.96 10.55
CA LEU A 391 -16.74 -7.05 10.00
C LEU A 391 -16.76 -8.31 10.89
N SER A 392 -17.28 -8.22 12.11
CA SER A 392 -17.24 -9.31 13.08
C SER A 392 -18.34 -10.35 12.81
N PRO A 393 -17.99 -11.63 12.64
CA PRO A 393 -18.97 -12.71 12.50
C PRO A 393 -19.88 -12.83 13.73
N SER A 394 -19.38 -12.46 14.91
CA SER A 394 -20.17 -12.48 16.16
C SER A 394 -21.36 -11.54 16.12
N TRP A 395 -21.31 -10.50 15.28
CA TRP A 395 -22.39 -9.54 15.09
C TRP A 395 -23.33 -9.90 13.94
N GLY A 396 -22.99 -10.92 13.13
CA GLY A 396 -23.71 -11.28 11.91
C GLY A 396 -25.20 -11.58 12.11
N TYR A 397 -25.60 -12.13 13.27
CA TYR A 397 -26.99 -12.45 13.58
C TYR A 397 -27.92 -11.23 13.62
N LEU A 398 -27.38 -10.01 13.74
CA LEU A 398 -28.12 -8.76 13.73
C LEU A 398 -28.39 -8.25 12.30
N PHE A 399 -27.74 -8.84 11.30
CA PHE A 399 -27.79 -8.38 9.91
C PHE A 399 -28.53 -9.39 9.02
N PRO A 400 -29.17 -8.92 7.93
CA PRO A 400 -29.78 -9.81 6.94
C PRO A 400 -28.77 -10.83 6.40
N PRO A 401 -29.19 -12.02 5.94
CA PRO A 401 -28.28 -13.09 5.48
C PRO A 401 -27.22 -12.65 4.47
N GLY A 402 -27.57 -11.78 3.51
CA GLY A 402 -26.63 -11.25 2.52
C GLY A 402 -25.55 -10.32 3.08
N SER A 403 -25.74 -9.81 4.30
CA SER A 403 -24.89 -8.83 4.97
C SER A 403 -24.14 -9.37 6.18
N GLN A 404 -24.22 -10.67 6.44
CA GLN A 404 -23.51 -11.29 7.55
C GLN A 404 -22.02 -11.42 7.24
N PRO A 405 -21.11 -10.99 8.12
CA PRO A 405 -19.68 -11.14 7.90
C PRO A 405 -19.24 -12.62 7.93
N ALA A 406 -18.39 -13.00 7.01
CA ALA A 406 -17.87 -14.37 6.91
C ALA A 406 -16.94 -14.73 8.09
N PRO A 407 -16.83 -16.01 8.50
CA PRO A 407 -16.09 -16.41 9.70
C PRO A 407 -14.60 -16.03 9.70
N TYR A 408 -14.04 -15.72 10.88
CA TYR A 408 -12.60 -15.42 11.01
C TYR A 408 -11.68 -16.58 10.61
N ALA A 409 -12.17 -17.83 10.67
CA ALA A 409 -11.40 -18.99 10.24
C ALA A 409 -10.95 -18.87 8.77
N ASP A 410 -11.79 -18.30 7.90
CA ASP A 410 -11.52 -18.13 6.47
C ASP A 410 -10.40 -17.14 6.17
N LEU A 411 -9.96 -16.33 7.15
CA LEU A 411 -8.77 -15.47 7.04
C LEU A 411 -7.46 -16.25 7.01
N SER A 412 -7.47 -17.50 7.48
CA SER A 412 -6.28 -18.37 7.55
C SER A 412 -6.34 -19.60 6.66
N VAL A 413 -7.53 -19.93 6.17
CA VAL A 413 -7.71 -20.99 5.17
C VAL A 413 -7.20 -20.45 3.84
N LEU A 414 -6.26 -21.15 3.22
CA LEU A 414 -5.76 -20.75 1.90
C LEU A 414 -6.63 -21.35 0.80
N GLY A 415 -7.06 -20.52 -0.14
CA GLY A 415 -7.71 -20.89 -1.38
C GLY A 415 -6.72 -21.12 -2.53
N ALA A 416 -7.24 -21.08 -3.75
CA ALA A 416 -6.42 -21.22 -4.96
C ALA A 416 -5.29 -20.18 -4.99
N GLY A 417 -4.08 -20.60 -5.38
CA GLY A 417 -2.92 -19.72 -5.46
C GLY A 417 -2.23 -19.40 -4.12
N ASN A 418 -2.49 -20.18 -3.07
CA ASN A 418 -1.91 -20.01 -1.73
C ASN A 418 -2.27 -18.66 -1.07
N MET A 419 -3.42 -18.11 -1.44
CA MET A 419 -3.98 -16.85 -0.93
C MET A 419 -5.06 -17.12 0.12
N PRO A 420 -5.28 -16.25 1.12
CA PRO A 420 -6.37 -16.41 2.09
C PRO A 420 -7.72 -16.49 1.39
N LYS A 421 -8.61 -17.39 1.79
CA LYS A 421 -9.97 -17.51 1.23
C LYS A 421 -10.78 -16.25 1.44
N LEU A 422 -10.52 -15.51 2.52
CA LEU A 422 -11.16 -14.26 2.87
C LEU A 422 -10.10 -13.24 3.31
N ARG A 423 -10.28 -11.99 2.90
CA ARG A 423 -9.61 -10.83 3.48
C ARG A 423 -10.66 -9.92 4.11
N LYS A 424 -10.42 -9.50 5.35
CA LYS A 424 -11.21 -8.48 6.04
C LYS A 424 -10.37 -7.23 6.17
N ILE A 425 -10.93 -6.09 5.77
CA ILE A 425 -10.21 -4.82 5.72
C ILE A 425 -11.02 -3.73 6.42
N ALA A 426 -10.41 -3.04 7.38
CA ALA A 426 -10.95 -1.83 7.98
C ALA A 426 -10.20 -0.61 7.41
N VAL A 427 -10.93 0.33 6.80
CA VAL A 427 -10.37 1.60 6.33
C VAL A 427 -10.84 2.70 7.29
N LEU A 428 -9.91 3.23 8.07
CA LEU A 428 -10.17 4.21 9.12
C LEU A 428 -9.74 5.59 8.68
N MET A 429 -10.68 6.51 8.55
CA MET A 429 -10.40 7.88 8.11
C MET A 429 -10.86 8.90 9.16
N THR A 430 -10.07 9.95 9.34
CA THR A 430 -10.38 11.10 10.21
C THR A 430 -9.65 12.35 9.76
N ASP A 431 -10.22 13.53 10.05
CA ASP A 431 -9.62 14.82 9.75
C ASP A 431 -9.11 15.59 10.98
N GLY A 432 -9.20 14.99 12.17
CA GLY A 432 -8.89 15.69 13.41
C GLY A 432 -8.54 14.77 14.58
N GLU A 433 -8.27 15.40 15.71
CA GLU A 433 -8.03 14.69 16.96
C GLU A 433 -9.32 14.14 17.56
N TYR A 434 -9.18 13.01 18.23
CA TYR A 434 -10.26 12.36 18.95
C TYR A 434 -10.51 13.07 20.29
N ASN A 435 -11.51 13.96 20.29
CA ASN A 435 -11.69 14.95 21.34
C ASN A 435 -12.80 14.64 22.35
N ILE A 436 -13.62 13.61 22.15
CA ILE A 436 -14.66 13.23 23.14
C ILE A 436 -14.58 11.78 23.60
N ASN A 437 -14.93 11.58 24.87
CA ASN A 437 -15.05 10.30 25.57
C ASN A 437 -16.24 10.39 26.54
N TYR A 438 -16.75 9.27 27.03
CA TYR A 438 -18.05 9.25 27.73
C TYR A 438 -17.93 8.83 29.19
N CYS A 439 -18.84 9.36 29.99
CA CYS A 439 -19.26 8.84 31.29
C CYS A 439 -20.72 8.43 31.20
N LYS A 440 -20.99 7.13 31.28
CA LYS A 440 -22.32 6.51 31.14
C LYS A 440 -23.08 6.99 29.90
N GLY A 441 -22.36 7.16 28.80
CA GLY A 441 -22.94 7.56 27.52
C GLY A 441 -23.30 9.04 27.37
N VAL A 442 -22.88 9.90 28.31
CA VAL A 442 -22.81 11.37 28.13
C VAL A 442 -21.34 11.75 28.03
N GLU A 443 -21.03 12.77 27.23
CA GLU A 443 -19.68 13.32 27.14
C GLU A 443 -19.11 13.65 28.53
N ALA A 444 -17.90 13.16 28.83
CA ALA A 444 -17.28 13.27 30.14
C ALA A 444 -16.56 14.60 30.39
N LEU A 445 -16.33 14.91 31.67
CA LEU A 445 -15.58 16.05 32.19
C LEU A 445 -14.18 16.18 31.60
N ASN A 446 -13.52 15.03 31.44
CA ASN A 446 -12.18 14.93 30.90
C ASN A 446 -12.19 14.73 29.38
N SER A 447 -13.25 15.06 28.65
CA SER A 447 -13.16 15.23 27.19
C SER A 447 -12.31 16.46 26.84
N ASN A 448 -11.74 16.49 25.65
CA ASN A 448 -10.97 17.63 25.14
C ASN A 448 -11.90 18.69 24.51
N GLN A 449 -12.98 19.02 25.20
CA GLN A 449 -13.99 20.02 24.81
C GLN A 449 -14.49 20.78 26.04
N THR A 450 -15.55 21.59 25.93
CA THR A 450 -16.18 22.27 27.07
C THR A 450 -17.18 21.32 27.72
N PRO A 451 -16.82 20.61 28.81
CA PRO A 451 -17.65 19.54 29.32
C PRO A 451 -18.88 20.08 30.04
N ASP A 452 -20.01 19.39 29.90
CA ASP A 452 -21.25 19.75 30.59
C ASP A 452 -21.42 19.05 31.94
N ILE A 453 -20.72 17.93 32.19
CA ILE A 453 -20.92 17.09 33.38
C ILE A 453 -19.68 16.98 34.25
N LYS A 454 -19.89 16.81 35.55
CA LYS A 454 -18.82 16.54 36.53
C LYS A 454 -18.58 15.03 36.71
N CYS A 455 -18.25 14.32 35.63
CA CYS A 455 -17.90 12.90 35.66
C CYS A 455 -16.80 12.57 34.65
N ASN A 456 -15.75 11.84 35.05
CA ASN A 456 -14.67 11.43 34.15
C ASN A 456 -15.04 10.16 33.38
N SER A 457 -14.38 9.94 32.23
CA SER A 457 -14.63 8.78 31.39
C SER A 457 -14.24 7.45 32.02
N GLU A 458 -15.04 6.40 31.78
CA GLU A 458 -14.77 5.08 32.35
C GLU A 458 -13.63 4.33 31.64
N ASN A 459 -13.54 4.48 30.31
CA ASN A 459 -12.53 3.80 29.49
C ASN A 459 -11.33 4.69 29.16
N GLY A 460 -11.21 5.86 29.77
CA GLY A 460 -10.14 6.82 29.49
C GLY A 460 -10.38 7.64 28.20
N LYS A 461 -9.30 8.14 27.61
CA LYS A 461 -9.35 9.06 26.45
C LYS A 461 -9.63 8.31 25.15
N SER A 462 -10.41 8.94 24.28
CA SER A 462 -10.80 8.46 22.95
C SER A 462 -9.63 7.91 22.12
N LEU A 463 -8.50 8.62 22.08
CA LEU A 463 -7.32 8.19 21.34
C LEU A 463 -6.74 6.85 21.86
N ALA A 464 -6.59 6.72 23.19
CA ALA A 464 -6.04 5.51 23.81
C ALA A 464 -6.97 4.30 23.64
N GLN A 465 -8.28 4.54 23.68
CA GLN A 465 -9.28 3.53 23.38
C GLN A 465 -9.18 3.06 21.91
N ALA A 466 -9.09 4.00 20.97
CA ALA A 466 -8.92 3.67 19.56
C ALA A 466 -7.62 2.89 19.32
N THR A 467 -6.52 3.21 20.02
CA THR A 467 -5.26 2.43 19.95
C THR A 467 -5.45 0.98 20.41
N SER A 468 -6.22 0.79 21.49
CA SER A 468 -6.54 -0.55 22.02
C SER A 468 -7.40 -1.34 21.02
N LEU A 469 -8.38 -0.70 20.41
CA LEU A 469 -9.22 -1.27 19.36
C LEU A 469 -8.41 -1.62 18.11
N CYS A 470 -7.54 -0.73 17.61
CA CYS A 470 -6.68 -1.04 16.46
C CYS A 470 -5.81 -2.27 16.71
N THR A 471 -5.28 -2.40 17.93
CA THR A 471 -4.50 -3.58 18.32
C THR A 471 -5.35 -4.84 18.30
N ALA A 472 -6.57 -4.79 18.86
CA ALA A 472 -7.49 -5.92 18.86
C ALA A 472 -7.94 -6.33 17.44
N ILE A 473 -8.22 -5.36 16.57
CA ILE A 473 -8.57 -5.57 15.16
C ILE A 473 -7.43 -6.28 14.42
N LYS A 474 -6.19 -5.80 14.58
CA LYS A 474 -5.01 -6.43 13.98
C LYS A 474 -4.78 -7.84 14.51
N ASN A 475 -4.99 -8.08 15.82
CA ASN A 475 -4.91 -9.41 16.41
C ASN A 475 -5.98 -10.37 15.87
N ALA A 476 -7.13 -9.86 15.42
CA ALA A 476 -8.16 -10.63 14.72
C ALA A 476 -7.79 -10.90 13.23
N LYS A 477 -6.58 -10.55 12.79
CA LYS A 477 -6.06 -10.68 11.42
C LYS A 477 -6.84 -9.85 10.38
N ILE A 478 -7.46 -8.75 10.82
CA ILE A 478 -8.09 -7.77 9.93
C ILE A 478 -7.02 -6.76 9.52
N GLU A 479 -6.93 -6.48 8.22
CA GLU A 479 -6.03 -5.47 7.68
C GLU A 479 -6.58 -4.07 7.99
N VAL A 480 -5.77 -3.19 8.58
CA VAL A 480 -6.17 -1.83 8.96
C VAL A 480 -5.45 -0.83 8.07
N PHE A 481 -6.20 -0.22 7.16
CA PHE A 481 -5.79 0.98 6.45
C PHE A 481 -6.20 2.21 7.23
N THR A 482 -5.32 3.22 7.27
CA THR A 482 -5.62 4.49 7.93
C THR A 482 -5.35 5.65 6.99
N VAL A 483 -6.24 6.65 7.01
CA VAL A 483 -6.16 7.85 6.18
C VAL A 483 -6.34 9.07 7.06
N GLY A 484 -5.28 9.84 7.25
CA GLY A 484 -5.35 11.14 7.90
C GLY A 484 -5.62 12.22 6.88
N PHE A 485 -6.67 13.03 7.06
CA PHE A 485 -7.01 14.11 6.14
C PHE A 485 -6.80 15.47 6.78
N GLN A 486 -5.74 16.19 6.41
CA GLN A 486 -5.39 17.48 7.02
C GLN A 486 -5.24 17.42 8.55
N VAL A 487 -4.69 16.31 9.05
CA VAL A 487 -4.52 16.04 10.48
C VAL A 487 -3.26 16.67 11.07
N ASN A 488 -3.32 16.98 12.37
CA ASN A 488 -2.18 17.43 13.16
C ASN A 488 -1.22 16.27 13.53
N SER A 489 -0.12 16.57 14.23
CA SER A 489 0.90 15.56 14.57
C SER A 489 0.38 14.42 15.46
N THR A 490 -0.44 14.72 16.47
CA THR A 490 -0.98 13.71 17.39
C THR A 490 -1.84 12.68 16.65
N ALA A 491 -2.78 13.17 15.83
CA ALA A 491 -3.65 12.31 15.03
C ALA A 491 -2.85 11.54 13.97
N ARG A 492 -1.83 12.17 13.38
CA ARG A 492 -0.91 11.55 12.43
C ARG A 492 -0.16 10.35 13.03
N ASP A 493 0.45 10.54 14.20
CA ASP A 493 1.20 9.50 14.89
C ASP A 493 0.31 8.33 15.30
N PHE A 494 -0.91 8.63 15.77
CA PHE A 494 -1.90 7.61 16.06
C PHE A 494 -2.26 6.78 14.82
N LEU A 495 -2.62 7.42 13.71
CA LEU A 495 -3.04 6.71 12.49
C LEU A 495 -1.91 5.83 11.96
N LYS A 496 -0.68 6.35 11.94
CA LYS A 496 0.51 5.59 11.55
C LYS A 496 0.72 4.33 12.40
N ASN A 497 0.47 4.39 13.70
CA ASN A 497 0.60 3.26 14.62
C ASN A 497 -0.62 2.29 14.58
N CYS A 498 -1.79 2.81 14.25
CA CYS A 498 -3.02 2.03 14.13
C CYS A 498 -2.99 1.16 12.86
N ALA A 499 -2.42 1.64 11.76
CA ALA A 499 -2.26 0.90 10.50
C ALA A 499 -1.59 -0.48 10.69
N THR A 500 -1.86 -1.42 9.79
CA THR A 500 -1.19 -2.74 9.78
C THR A 500 0.32 -2.58 9.65
N ASP A 501 0.76 -1.79 8.67
CA ASP A 501 2.16 -1.46 8.41
C ASP A 501 2.25 -0.11 7.68
N ALA A 502 3.48 0.32 7.34
CA ALA A 502 3.72 1.60 6.68
C ALA A 502 3.05 1.75 5.30
N SER A 503 2.77 0.64 4.60
CA SER A 503 2.08 0.65 3.29
C SER A 503 0.56 0.77 3.41
N HIS A 504 0.02 0.67 4.64
CA HIS A 504 -1.40 0.81 4.95
C HIS A 504 -1.75 2.19 5.56
N TYR A 505 -0.78 3.08 5.63
CA TYR A 505 -0.95 4.43 6.17
C TYR A 505 -0.90 5.47 5.05
N TYR A 506 -1.84 6.42 5.08
CA TYR A 506 -1.94 7.52 4.13
C TYR A 506 -2.13 8.85 4.86
N ASP A 507 -1.42 9.85 4.38
CA ASP A 507 -1.46 11.22 4.87
C ASP A 507 -1.88 12.15 3.73
N ALA A 508 -3.16 12.52 3.72
CA ALA A 508 -3.77 13.34 2.69
C ALA A 508 -3.84 14.80 3.16
N THR A 509 -3.10 15.69 2.50
CA THR A 509 -3.13 17.13 2.81
C THR A 509 -4.14 17.91 1.96
N THR A 510 -4.66 17.30 0.88
CA THR A 510 -5.62 17.89 -0.06
C THR A 510 -6.71 16.90 -0.45
N GLY A 511 -7.84 17.40 -0.96
CA GLY A 511 -8.94 16.55 -1.45
C GLY A 511 -8.52 15.61 -2.58
N ASP A 512 -7.62 16.05 -3.47
CA ASP A 512 -7.05 15.19 -4.52
C ASP A 512 -6.16 14.10 -3.95
N ALA A 513 -5.34 14.42 -2.92
CA ALA A 513 -4.56 13.41 -2.21
C ALA A 513 -5.46 12.40 -1.47
N LEU A 514 -6.59 12.85 -0.93
CA LEU A 514 -7.59 11.97 -0.29
C LEU A 514 -8.19 10.99 -1.29
N LYS A 515 -8.66 11.49 -2.45
CA LYS A 515 -9.16 10.65 -3.55
C LYS A 515 -8.08 9.68 -4.04
N ALA A 516 -6.83 10.13 -4.18
CA ALA A 516 -5.72 9.28 -4.57
C ALA A 516 -5.43 8.18 -3.54
N ALA A 517 -5.48 8.48 -2.24
CA ALA A 517 -5.30 7.51 -1.17
C ALA A 517 -6.40 6.43 -1.19
N PHE A 518 -7.67 6.83 -1.27
CA PHE A 518 -8.79 5.87 -1.34
C PHE A 518 -8.72 5.00 -2.60
N ARG A 519 -8.30 5.55 -3.74
CA ARG A 519 -8.06 4.78 -4.96
C ARG A 519 -6.91 3.79 -4.78
N ASP A 520 -5.77 4.20 -4.23
CA ASP A 520 -4.65 3.29 -3.99
C ASP A 520 -5.01 2.14 -3.03
N ILE A 521 -5.76 2.43 -1.96
CA ILE A 521 -6.33 1.42 -1.07
C ILE A 521 -7.22 0.46 -1.86
N ALA A 522 -8.12 0.99 -2.68
CA ALA A 522 -9.02 0.16 -3.49
C ALA A 522 -8.27 -0.79 -4.43
N LEU A 523 -7.17 -0.34 -5.04
CA LEU A 523 -6.31 -1.16 -5.91
C LEU A 523 -5.58 -2.27 -5.15
N LYS A 524 -5.08 -1.97 -3.94
CA LYS A 524 -4.44 -2.97 -3.06
C LYS A 524 -5.43 -4.01 -2.56
N ILE A 525 -6.70 -3.63 -2.40
CA ILE A 525 -7.77 -4.55 -2.03
C ILE A 525 -8.19 -5.43 -3.23
N SER A 526 -8.35 -4.85 -4.42
CA SER A 526 -8.93 -5.52 -5.59
C SER A 526 -8.00 -6.50 -6.33
N SER A 527 -6.77 -6.73 -5.83
CA SER A 527 -5.84 -7.74 -6.35
C SER A 527 -5.50 -7.59 -7.86
N LEU A 528 -5.03 -6.41 -8.27
CA LEU A 528 -4.24 -6.32 -9.51
C LEU A 528 -2.93 -7.11 -9.33
N ARG A 529 -2.79 -8.24 -10.03
CA ARG A 529 -1.53 -8.98 -10.10
C ARG A 529 -0.87 -8.78 -11.47
N LEU A 530 0.42 -8.44 -11.43
CA LEU A 530 1.34 -8.59 -12.55
C LEU A 530 1.81 -10.06 -12.60
N THR A 531 1.74 -10.69 -13.77
CA THR A 531 2.36 -12.00 -14.03
C THR A 531 3.47 -11.83 -15.05
N HIS A 532 4.66 -12.32 -14.73
CA HIS A 532 5.84 -12.28 -15.61
C HIS A 532 5.87 -13.45 -16.58
#